data_AF-A0A1S3CW84-F1
#
_entry.id   AF-A0A1S3CW84-F1
#
_cell.length_a   1.000
_cell.length_b   1.000
_cell.length_c   1.000
_cell.angle_alpha   90.00
_cell.angle_beta   90.00
_cell.angle_gamma   90.00
#
_symmetry.space_group_name_H-M   'P 1'
#
loop_
_entity.id
_entity.type
_entity.pdbx_description
1 polymer ?
#
loop_
_entity_poly.entity_id
_entity_poly.type
_entity_poly.pdbx_seq_one_letter_code
_entity_poly.pdbx_strand_id
1 'polypeptide(L)'
;MFPRKVVIDAFRLINPNMMVLGQEPRQTTSNLGHLQKHSVQALIHGLNRHYYSISINYRKNELEQKMLLNLHKKTWMDGLSLQDYNEHCKLNEGTVNDMLELAKHYNKVTKVP
;
A
#
# COMPACT_ATOMS: atom_id res chain seq x y z
N MET A 1 3.69 -0.78 -11.39
CA MET A 1 3.27 -1.27 -10.06
C MET A 1 2.76 -0.08 -9.26
N PHE A 2 1.44 0.05 -9.10
CA PHE A 2 0.88 1.17 -8.34
C PHE A 2 1.28 1.06 -6.85
N PRO A 3 1.62 2.16 -6.17
CA PRO A 3 1.96 2.11 -4.75
C PRO A 3 0.81 1.49 -3.95
N ARG A 4 1.14 0.51 -3.10
CA ARG A 4 0.17 -0.22 -2.29
C ARG A 4 -0.47 0.74 -1.28
N LYS A 5 -1.79 0.88 -1.30
CA LYS A 5 -2.52 1.68 -0.31
C LYS A 5 -2.40 1.00 1.06
N VAL A 6 -1.79 1.68 2.02
CA VAL A 6 -1.76 1.24 3.41
C VAL A 6 -3.06 1.69 4.07
N VAL A 7 -3.85 0.72 4.56
CA VAL A 7 -5.12 0.95 5.25
C VAL A 7 -4.87 0.84 6.75
N ILE A 8 -4.97 1.96 7.46
CA ILE A 8 -4.81 2.04 8.92
C ILE A 8 -5.93 2.97 9.43
N ASP A 9 -6.54 2.60 10.55
CA ASP A 9 -7.57 3.37 11.25
C ASP A 9 -7.30 3.31 12.77
N ALA A 10 -7.82 4.27 13.52
CA ALA A 10 -7.69 4.35 14.97
C ALA A 10 -9.07 4.63 15.58
N PHE A 11 -9.39 3.96 16.70
CA PHE A 11 -10.71 4.06 17.32
C PHE A 11 -10.62 4.41 18.80
N ARG A 12 -11.65 5.09 19.32
CA ARG A 12 -11.85 5.29 20.76
C ARG A 12 -13.27 4.90 21.16
N LEU A 13 -13.40 4.24 22.30
CA LEU A 13 -14.67 3.89 22.92
C LEU A 13 -15.45 5.14 23.37
N ILE A 14 -16.77 5.09 23.21
CA ILE A 14 -17.72 6.10 23.69
C ILE A 14 -18.18 5.70 25.09
N ASN A 15 -18.28 6.66 26.00
CA ASN A 15 -18.89 6.43 27.30
C ASN A 15 -20.42 6.23 27.12
N PRO A 16 -21.01 5.08 27.52
CA PRO A 16 -22.43 4.81 27.36
C PRO A 16 -23.34 5.87 27.97
N ASN A 17 -22.94 6.48 29.09
CA ASN A 17 -23.73 7.51 29.78
C ASN A 17 -23.89 8.78 28.93
N MET A 18 -22.89 9.11 28.09
CA MET A 18 -22.97 10.27 27.20
C MET A 18 -23.99 10.05 26.08
N MET A 19 -24.16 8.81 25.63
CA MET A 19 -25.13 8.46 24.60
C MET A 19 -26.57 8.61 25.11
N VAL A 20 -26.82 8.26 26.38
CA VAL A 20 -28.13 8.47 27.02
C VAL A 20 -28.44 9.96 27.18
N LEU A 21 -27.42 10.77 27.48
CA LEU A 21 -27.55 12.23 27.62
C LEU A 21 -27.67 12.95 26.26
N GLY A 22 -27.56 12.25 25.13
CA GLY A 22 -27.62 12.83 23.79
C GLY A 22 -26.47 13.79 23.46
N GLN A 23 -25.41 13.82 24.27
CA GLN A 23 -24.25 14.67 24.03
C GLN A 23 -23.33 14.02 23.00
N GLU A 24 -22.88 14.81 22.01
CA GLU A 24 -21.91 14.30 21.05
C GLU A 24 -20.56 14.04 21.75
N PRO A 25 -20.04 12.79 21.72
CA PRO A 25 -18.82 12.44 22.44
C PRO A 25 -17.54 12.99 21.79
N ARG A 26 -17.64 13.56 20.58
CA ARG A 26 -16.50 14.14 19.85
C ARG A 26 -16.40 15.62 20.12
N GLN A 27 -15.22 16.06 20.53
CA GLN A 27 -14.87 17.48 20.57
C GLN A 27 -14.31 17.89 19.20
N THR A 28 -15.10 18.60 18.39
CA THR A 28 -14.66 19.14 17.10
C THR A 28 -14.10 20.55 17.26
N THR A 29 -12.78 20.69 17.42
CA THR A 29 -12.12 22.01 17.49
C THR A 29 -11.61 22.53 16.15
N SER A 30 -11.65 21.71 15.10
CA SER A 30 -11.20 22.11 13.75
C SER A 30 -12.22 21.75 12.67
N ASN A 31 -12.31 22.61 11.66
CA ASN A 31 -13.14 22.48 10.46
C ASN A 31 -12.47 21.64 9.35
N LEU A 32 -11.21 21.21 9.51
CA LEU A 32 -10.46 20.43 8.51
C LEU A 32 -10.59 18.91 8.67
N GLY A 33 -11.09 18.42 9.81
CA GLY A 33 -11.24 17.00 10.08
C GLY A 33 -12.49 16.41 9.44
N HIS A 34 -12.49 16.18 8.13
CA HIS A 34 -13.55 15.38 7.52
C HIS A 34 -13.42 13.94 8.04
N LEU A 35 -14.46 13.43 8.72
CA LEU A 35 -14.60 12.00 8.96
C LEU A 35 -14.55 11.30 7.59
N GLN A 36 -13.61 10.37 7.41
CA GLN A 36 -13.62 9.55 6.19
C GLN A 36 -14.96 8.82 6.09
N LYS A 37 -15.51 8.72 4.88
CA LYS A 37 -16.73 7.96 4.66
C LYS A 37 -16.49 6.52 5.10
N HIS A 38 -17.09 6.15 6.21
CA HIS A 38 -16.91 4.83 6.81
C HIS A 38 -17.62 3.77 5.97
N SER A 39 -17.06 2.55 5.98
CA SER A 39 -17.67 1.40 5.32
C SER A 39 -18.94 0.96 6.04
N VAL A 40 -19.89 0.38 5.31
CA VAL A 40 -21.14 -0.14 5.90
C VAL A 40 -20.85 -1.18 6.99
N GLN A 41 -19.83 -2.01 6.79
CA GLN A 41 -19.38 -2.98 7.79
C GLN A 41 -18.97 -2.30 9.10
N ALA A 42 -18.23 -1.18 9.06
CA ALA A 42 -17.82 -0.47 10.27
C ALA A 42 -19.02 0.10 11.05
N LEU A 43 -20.07 0.56 10.35
CA LEU A 43 -21.31 1.00 10.99
C LEU A 43 -22.02 -0.16 11.70
N ILE A 44 -22.12 -1.33 11.06
CA ILE A 44 -22.74 -2.53 11.63
C ILE A 44 -22.01 -2.96 12.92
N HIS A 45 -20.68 -2.84 12.94
CA HIS A 45 -19.88 -3.18 14.11
C HIS A 45 -19.93 -2.15 15.25
N GLY A 46 -20.72 -1.07 15.11
CA GLY A 46 -20.99 -0.14 16.20
C GLY A 46 -20.18 1.16 16.16
N LEU A 47 -19.62 1.53 15.01
CA LEU A 47 -19.08 2.87 14.79
C LEU A 47 -20.18 3.93 14.97
N ASN A 48 -19.85 5.03 15.65
CA ASN A 48 -20.76 6.08 16.12
C ASN A 48 -21.76 5.67 17.21
N ARG A 49 -21.66 4.45 17.76
CA ARG A 49 -22.47 3.98 18.89
C ARG A 49 -21.63 3.55 20.08
N HIS A 50 -20.70 2.62 19.83
CA HIS A 50 -19.80 2.08 20.86
C HIS A 50 -18.41 2.69 20.79
N TYR A 51 -17.99 3.12 19.60
CA TYR A 51 -16.71 3.78 19.38
C TYR A 51 -16.80 4.77 18.22
N TYR A 52 -15.83 5.67 18.13
CA TYR A 52 -15.65 6.58 17.01
C TYR A 52 -14.23 6.49 16.43
N SER A 53 -14.08 6.80 15.14
CA SER A 53 -12.79 6.84 14.45
C SER A 53 -12.06 8.16 14.73
N ILE A 54 -10.74 8.08 14.84
CA ILE A 54 -9.81 9.20 15.02
C ILE A 54 -9.03 9.38 13.71
N SER A 55 -9.03 10.60 13.19
CA SER A 55 -8.24 10.95 12.01
C SER A 55 -6.74 10.85 12.30
N ILE A 56 -6.05 9.99 11.56
CA ILE A 56 -4.59 9.81 11.65
C ILE A 56 -3.91 10.69 10.60
N ASN A 57 -2.90 11.44 11.02
CA ASN A 57 -2.02 12.18 10.12
C ASN A 57 -0.58 11.70 10.25
N TYR A 58 0.17 11.79 9.16
CA TYR A 58 1.59 11.49 9.13
C TYR A 58 2.41 12.77 9.29
N ARG A 59 3.32 12.79 10.25
CA ARG A 59 4.37 13.81 10.31
C ARG A 59 5.53 13.33 9.43
N LYS A 60 5.92 14.14 8.45
CA LYS A 60 7.04 13.84 7.55
C LYS A 60 8.17 14.81 7.82
N ASN A 61 9.35 14.31 8.13
CA ASN A 61 10.56 15.12 8.26
C ASN A 61 11.40 15.02 6.98
N GLU A 62 12.02 16.12 6.56
CA GLU A 62 12.87 16.14 5.37
C GLU A 62 14.07 15.19 5.50
N LEU A 63 14.66 15.12 6.69
CA LEU A 63 15.83 14.27 6.94
C LEU A 63 15.47 12.77 6.87
N GLU A 64 14.33 12.39 7.45
CA GLU A 64 13.78 11.04 7.36
C GLU A 64 13.44 10.68 5.92
N GLN A 65 12.83 11.60 5.17
CA GLN A 65 12.52 11.38 3.76
C GLN A 65 13.79 11.18 2.92
N LYS A 66 14.82 12.00 3.13
CA LYS A 66 16.13 11.85 2.45
C LYS A 66 16.79 10.52 2.81
N MET A 67 16.75 10.11 4.07
CA MET A 67 17.27 8.83 4.54
C MET A 67 16.54 7.65 3.88
N LEU A 68 15.19 7.65 3.92
CA LEU A 68 14.37 6.59 3.35
C LEU A 68 14.53 6.49 1.82
N LEU A 69 14.67 7.62 1.14
CA LEU A 69 14.97 7.65 -0.30
C LEU A 69 16.33 7.03 -0.63
N ASN A 70 17.29 7.02 0.30
CA ASN A 70 18.61 6.44 0.09
C ASN A 70 18.65 4.92 0.33
N LEU A 71 17.66 4.33 1.03
CA LEU A 71 17.68 2.91 1.42
C LEU A 71 17.68 1.95 0.21
N HIS A 72 17.05 2.33 -0.90
CA HIS A 72 16.91 1.49 -2.10
C HIS A 72 17.61 2.05 -3.33
N LYS A 73 18.54 3.00 -3.15
CA LYS A 73 19.33 3.47 -4.30
C LYS A 73 20.32 2.39 -4.67
N LYS A 74 20.23 1.92 -5.92
CA LYS A 74 21.33 1.19 -6.55
C LYS A 74 22.58 2.06 -6.43
N THR A 75 23.68 1.45 -6.02
CA THR A 75 24.94 2.18 -5.97
C THR A 75 25.39 2.45 -7.40
N TRP A 76 26.02 3.59 -7.67
CA TRP A 76 26.58 3.86 -9.00
C TRP A 76 27.58 2.78 -9.43
N MET A 77 28.20 2.10 -8.45
CA MET A 77 29.06 0.93 -8.64
C MET A 77 28.34 -0.26 -9.28
N ASP A 78 27.03 -0.43 -9.05
CA ASP A 78 26.23 -1.48 -9.70
C ASP A 78 26.19 -1.32 -11.24
N GLY A 79 26.44 -0.12 -11.76
CA GLY A 79 26.52 0.15 -13.20
C GLY A 79 27.92 0.01 -13.79
N LEU A 80 28.94 -0.10 -12.93
CA LEU A 80 30.34 -0.27 -13.32
C LEU A 80 30.86 -1.70 -13.07
N SER A 81 30.16 -2.47 -12.23
CA SER A 81 30.43 -3.90 -12.09
C SER A 81 29.98 -4.63 -13.35
N LEU A 82 30.91 -5.39 -13.93
CA LEU A 82 30.59 -6.35 -14.97
C LEU A 82 29.98 -7.58 -14.30
N GLN A 83 28.82 -8.02 -14.79
CA GLN A 83 28.31 -9.35 -14.45
C GLN A 83 29.22 -10.41 -15.07
N ASP A 84 29.31 -11.59 -14.44
CA ASP A 84 30.08 -12.69 -14.99
C ASP A 84 29.53 -13.11 -16.36
N TYR A 85 30.38 -13.04 -17.39
CA TYR A 85 29.99 -13.30 -18.78
C TYR A 85 29.34 -14.67 -18.95
N ASN A 86 29.89 -15.69 -18.29
CA ASN A 86 29.34 -17.05 -18.36
C ASN A 86 27.94 -17.15 -17.73
N GLU A 87 27.69 -16.44 -16.62
CA GLU A 87 26.37 -16.43 -15.98
C GLU A 87 25.37 -15.65 -16.83
N HIS A 88 25.76 -14.49 -17.34
CA HIS A 88 24.93 -13.68 -18.21
C HIS A 88 24.57 -14.39 -19.52
N CYS A 89 25.51 -15.12 -20.14
CA CYS A 89 25.24 -15.93 -21.32
C CYS A 89 24.26 -17.08 -21.02
N LYS A 90 24.42 -17.79 -19.90
CA LYS A 90 23.48 -18.84 -19.47
C LYS A 90 22.08 -18.28 -19.21
N LEU A 91 21.98 -17.12 -18.56
CA LEU A 91 20.71 -16.44 -18.32
C LEU A 91 20.03 -16.04 -19.63
N ASN A 92 20.79 -15.51 -20.59
CA ASN A 92 20.27 -15.14 -21.90
C ASN A 92 19.77 -16.37 -22.68
N GLU A 93 20.53 -17.46 -22.68
CA GLU A 93 20.13 -18.70 -23.33
C GLU A 93 18.83 -19.26 -22.72
N GLY A 94 18.75 -19.32 -21.38
CA GLY A 94 17.53 -19.73 -20.68
C GLY A 94 16.34 -18.84 -21.02
N THR A 95 16.52 -17.52 -21.00
CA THR A 95 15.46 -16.54 -21.30
C THR A 95 14.94 -16.69 -22.74
N VAL A 96 15.83 -16.94 -23.71
CA VAL A 96 15.44 -17.14 -25.12
C VAL A 96 14.69 -18.47 -25.30
N ASN A 97 15.09 -19.52 -24.59
CA ASN A 97 14.37 -20.79 -24.59
C ASN A 97 12.96 -20.65 -24.00
N ASP A 98 12.83 -19.93 -22.88
CA ASP A 98 11.52 -19.63 -22.28
C ASP A 98 10.63 -18.81 -23.24
N MET A 99 11.21 -17.82 -23.93
CA MET A 99 10.50 -17.06 -24.96
C MET A 99 10.02 -17.94 -26.12
N LEU A 100 10.85 -18.90 -26.56
CA LEU A 100 10.48 -19.86 -27.60
C LEU A 100 9.29 -20.72 -27.16
N GLU A 101 9.32 -21.22 -25.92
CA GLU A 101 8.20 -22.00 -25.37
C GLU A 101 6.92 -21.17 -25.30
N LEU A 102 7.00 -19.93 -24.79
CA LEU A 102 5.85 -19.01 -24.75
C LEU A 102 5.31 -18.73 -26.15
N ALA A 103 6.18 -18.53 -27.16
CA ALA A 103 5.76 -18.32 -28.54
C ALA A 103 5.07 -19.55 -29.14
N LYS A 104 5.56 -20.77 -28.83
CA LYS A 104 4.90 -22.03 -29.22
C LYS A 104 3.52 -22.16 -28.57
N HIS A 105 3.40 -21.86 -27.28
CA HIS A 105 2.12 -21.88 -26.56
C HIS A 105 1.14 -20.85 -27.14
N TYR A 106 1.59 -19.62 -27.39
CA TYR A 106 0.78 -18.58 -28.01
C TYR A 106 0.29 -18.99 -29.41
N ASN A 107 1.18 -19.53 -30.24
CA ASN A 107 0.81 -20.05 -31.56
C ASN A 107 -0.19 -21.21 -31.48
N LYS A 108 -0.08 -22.08 -30.47
CA LYS A 108 -1.03 -23.18 -30.25
C LYS A 108 -2.41 -22.68 -29.80
N VAL A 109 -2.46 -21.65 -28.97
CA VAL A 109 -3.72 -21.05 -28.49
C VAL A 109 -4.39 -20.20 -29.57
N THR A 110 -3.61 -19.52 -30.41
CA THR A 110 -4.14 -18.68 -31.51
C THR A 110 -4.49 -19.49 -32.76
N LYS A 111 -3.83 -20.62 -33.01
CA LYS A 111 -4.25 -21.62 -34.00
C LYS A 111 -5.32 -22.53 -33.42
N VAL A 112 -6.53 -22.02 -33.29
CA VAL A 112 -7.77 -22.83 -33.29
C VAL A 112 -8.23 -22.93 -34.75
N PRO A 113 -8.81 -24.05 -35.22
CA PRO A 113 -9.48 -24.10 -36.53
C PRO A 113 -10.57 -23.03 -36.66
#